data_AF-A0A7W6MJQ2-F1
#
_entry.id   AF-A0A7W6MJQ2-F1
#
_cell.length_a   1.000
_cell.length_b   1.000
_cell.length_c   1.000
_cell.angle_alpha   90.00
_cell.angle_beta   90.00
_cell.angle_gamma   90.00
#
_symmetry.space_group_name_H-M   'P 1'
#
loop_
_entity.id
_entity.type
_entity.pdbx_description
1 polymer ?
#
loop_
_entity_poly.entity_id
_entity_poly.type
_entity_poly.pdbx_seq_one_letter_code
_entity_poly.pdbx_strand_id
1 'polypeptide(L)'
;MAVAADRTGRPIHLLEKDVWVVWTLQTLFSSKLGEHLVFKGGTSLSKAYGVIKRFSEDVDLTYDIRALAPDLVGDNDEALPKTRSEEKHWTSEVRKRLPVWVAGSVEPVMARCAFNLFRRQSASRTIRSTSTMKR
;
A
#
# COMPACT_ATOMS: atom_id res chain seq x y z
N MET A 1 8.35 5.83 19.55
CA MET A 1 9.16 4.69 19.07
C MET A 1 9.96 4.03 20.19
N ALA A 2 10.73 4.75 21.03
CA ALA A 2 11.52 4.15 22.12
C ALA A 2 10.71 3.24 23.08
N VAL A 3 9.56 3.71 23.58
CA VAL A 3 8.67 2.90 24.44
C VAL A 3 8.15 1.64 23.73
N ALA A 4 7.90 1.71 22.42
CA ALA A 4 7.44 0.56 21.66
C ALA A 4 8.58 -0.44 21.40
N ALA A 5 9.80 0.04 21.14
CA ALA A 5 10.99 -0.80 21.01
C ALA A 5 11.27 -1.58 22.29
N ASP A 6 11.24 -0.89 23.43
CA ASP A 6 11.41 -1.47 24.76
C ASP A 6 10.35 -2.54 25.06
N ARG A 7 9.07 -2.24 24.83
CA ARG A 7 7.96 -3.18 25.07
C ARG A 7 7.90 -4.37 24.10
N THR A 8 8.37 -4.21 22.88
CA THR A 8 8.28 -5.28 21.86
C THR A 8 9.58 -6.06 21.69
N GLY A 9 10.68 -5.60 22.30
CA GLY A 9 12.02 -6.14 22.07
C GLY A 9 12.52 -5.95 20.63
N ARG A 10 11.86 -5.12 19.82
CA ARG A 10 12.20 -4.93 18.42
C ARG A 10 13.08 -3.69 18.23
N PRO A 11 14.12 -3.78 17.39
CA PRO A 11 14.89 -2.61 16.99
C PRO A 11 14.00 -1.49 16.44
N ILE A 12 14.32 -0.24 16.78
CA ILE A 12 13.55 0.95 16.38
C ILE A 12 13.33 1.02 14.86
N HIS A 13 14.38 0.75 14.07
CA HIS A 13 14.31 0.80 12.62
C HIS A 13 13.31 -0.23 12.03
N LEU A 14 13.13 -1.40 12.67
CA LEU A 14 12.11 -2.37 12.24
C LEU A 14 10.70 -1.87 12.55
N LEU A 15 10.51 -1.22 13.70
CA LEU A 15 9.22 -0.62 14.04
C LEU A 15 8.85 0.52 13.09
N GLU A 16 9.82 1.34 12.67
CA GLU A 16 9.59 2.40 11.69
C GLU A 16 9.12 1.83 10.36
N LYS A 17 9.82 0.82 9.84
CA LYS A 17 9.39 0.11 8.63
C LYS A 17 8.00 -0.50 8.78
N ASP A 18 7.70 -1.11 9.93
CA ASP A 18 6.39 -1.70 10.22
C ASP A 18 5.25 -0.68 10.14
N VAL A 19 5.48 0.53 10.68
CA VAL A 19 4.54 1.65 10.61
C VAL A 19 4.32 2.08 9.16
N TRP A 20 5.38 2.20 8.37
CA TRP A 20 5.27 2.58 6.96
C TRP A 20 4.51 1.55 6.12
N VAL A 21 4.70 0.25 6.38
CA VAL A 21 3.95 -0.83 5.72
C VAL A 21 2.45 -0.70 6.03
N VAL A 22 2.08 -0.61 7.31
CA VAL A 22 0.67 -0.53 7.72
C VAL A 22 0.02 0.75 7.19
N TRP A 23 0.75 1.87 7.25
CA TRP A 23 0.28 3.15 6.72
C TRP A 23 0.08 3.12 5.19
N THR A 24 1.00 2.48 4.46
CA THR A 24 0.90 2.31 2.99
C THR A 24 -0.32 1.47 2.63
N LEU A 25 -0.50 0.33 3.28
CA LEU A 25 -1.68 -0.51 3.10
C LEU A 25 -2.97 0.28 3.38
N GLN A 26 -3.05 0.95 4.53
CA GLN A 26 -4.21 1.77 4.85
C GLN A 26 -4.49 2.83 3.78
N THR A 27 -3.44 3.52 3.31
CA THR A 27 -3.54 4.58 2.31
C THR A 27 -4.08 4.07 0.98
N LEU A 28 -3.54 2.95 0.48
CA LEU A 28 -3.95 2.37 -0.80
C LEU A 28 -5.38 1.82 -0.74
N PHE A 29 -5.69 1.03 0.29
CA PHE A 29 -7.01 0.39 0.44
C PHE A 29 -8.13 1.37 0.84
N SER A 30 -7.80 2.55 1.36
CA SER A 30 -8.80 3.61 1.62
C SER A 30 -9.04 4.52 0.40
N SER A 31 -8.35 4.28 -0.72
CA SER A 31 -8.54 5.01 -1.97
C SER A 31 -9.37 4.19 -2.96
N LYS A 32 -9.78 4.79 -4.09
CA LYS A 32 -10.46 4.06 -5.18
C LYS A 32 -9.64 2.89 -5.73
N LEU A 33 -8.32 2.91 -5.56
CA LEU A 33 -7.47 1.79 -5.96
C LEU A 33 -7.80 0.52 -5.16
N GLY A 34 -8.27 0.68 -3.91
CA GLY A 34 -8.64 -0.41 -3.02
C GLY A 34 -9.72 -1.34 -3.58
N GLU A 35 -10.58 -0.84 -4.47
CA GLU A 35 -11.66 -1.60 -5.11
C GLU A 35 -11.13 -2.74 -6.01
N HIS A 36 -9.90 -2.59 -6.52
CA HIS A 36 -9.27 -3.54 -7.43
C HIS A 36 -7.96 -4.12 -6.89
N LEU A 37 -7.61 -3.82 -5.63
CA LEU A 37 -6.40 -4.31 -4.98
C LEU A 37 -6.67 -5.56 -4.15
N VAL A 38 -5.74 -6.50 -4.20
CA VAL A 38 -5.69 -7.65 -3.30
C VAL A 38 -4.34 -7.68 -2.60
N PHE A 39 -4.37 -7.76 -1.26
CA PHE A 39 -3.18 -7.90 -0.42
C PHE A 39 -2.87 -9.38 -0.21
N LYS A 40 -1.68 -9.81 -0.62
CA LYS A 40 -1.26 -11.21 -0.62
C LYS A 40 0.12 -11.40 0.04
N GLY A 41 0.65 -12.62 -0.06
CA GLY A 41 2.01 -12.94 0.36
C GLY A 41 2.15 -13.20 1.87
N GLY A 42 3.40 -13.33 2.32
CA GLY A 42 3.67 -13.62 3.73
C GLY A 42 3.36 -12.46 4.67
N THR A 43 3.38 -11.22 4.16
CA THR A 43 3.00 -10.04 4.92
C THR A 43 1.50 -10.03 5.23
N SER A 44 0.63 -10.51 4.33
CA SER A 44 -0.80 -10.63 4.65
C SER A 44 -1.08 -11.70 5.70
N LEU A 45 -0.36 -12.83 5.65
CA LEU A 45 -0.45 -13.88 6.68
C LEU A 45 -0.03 -13.39 8.07
N SER A 46 0.97 -12.50 8.16
CA SER A 46 1.39 -11.93 9.44
C SER A 46 0.51 -10.76 9.89
N LYS A 47 0.06 -9.89 8.97
CA LYS A 47 -0.64 -8.64 9.28
C LYS A 47 -2.16 -8.75 9.37
N ALA A 48 -2.79 -9.54 8.51
CA ALA A 48 -4.24 -9.70 8.50
C ALA A 48 -4.67 -10.92 9.31
N TYR A 49 -3.94 -12.03 9.21
CA TYR A 49 -4.34 -13.31 9.81
C TYR A 49 -3.56 -13.70 11.07
N GLY A 50 -2.42 -13.07 11.36
CA GLY A 50 -1.60 -13.38 12.54
C GLY A 50 -1.02 -14.80 12.57
N VAL A 51 -1.00 -15.49 11.42
CA VAL A 51 -0.62 -16.92 11.30
C VAL A 51 0.88 -17.13 11.49
N ILE A 52 1.69 -16.14 11.10
CA ILE A 52 3.14 -16.18 11.26
C ILE A 52 3.65 -14.94 12.01
N LYS A 53 4.67 -15.13 12.85
CA LYS A 53 5.29 -14.06 13.66
C LYS A 53 6.67 -13.68 13.11
N ARG A 54 6.73 -13.30 11.84
CA ARG A 54 7.94 -12.72 11.23
C ARG A 54 7.71 -11.28 10.83
N PHE A 55 8.74 -10.45 10.97
CA PHE A 55 8.74 -9.14 10.36
C PHE A 55 8.88 -9.29 8.84
N SER A 56 8.18 -8.45 8.08
CA SER A 56 8.24 -8.39 6.62
C SER A 56 8.11 -6.92 6.23
N GLU A 57 9.12 -6.40 5.55
CA GLU A 57 9.12 -5.01 5.07
C GLU A 57 8.37 -4.85 3.75
N ASP A 58 8.25 -5.92 2.98
CA ASP A 58 7.65 -5.91 1.66
C ASP A 58 6.12 -5.99 1.72
N VAL A 59 5.47 -5.38 0.72
CA VAL A 59 4.02 -5.47 0.51
C VAL A 59 3.74 -6.05 -0.86
N ASP A 60 3.22 -7.29 -0.88
CA ASP A 60 2.78 -7.93 -2.11
C ASP A 60 1.34 -7.54 -2.43
N LEU A 61 1.16 -6.78 -3.51
CA LEU A 61 -0.15 -6.38 -4.01
C LEU A 61 -0.41 -6.97 -5.40
N THR A 62 -1.66 -7.30 -5.66
CA THR A 62 -2.16 -7.59 -7.01
C THR A 62 -3.24 -6.59 -7.35
N TYR A 63 -3.20 -6.06 -8.56
CA TYR A 63 -4.24 -5.18 -9.10
C TYR A 63 -4.98 -5.91 -10.21
N ASP A 64 -6.28 -5.69 -10.32
CA ASP A 64 -7.09 -6.30 -11.36
C ASP A 64 -6.60 -5.89 -12.75
N ILE A 65 -6.15 -6.87 -13.53
CA ILE A 65 -5.67 -6.68 -14.90
C ILE A 65 -6.76 -6.07 -15.80
N ARG A 66 -8.02 -6.39 -15.54
CA ARG A 66 -9.17 -5.90 -16.31
C ARG A 66 -9.41 -4.42 -16.07
N ALA A 67 -9.14 -3.94 -14.85
CA ALA A 67 -9.18 -2.53 -14.54
C ALA A 67 -7.97 -1.76 -15.12
N LEU A 68 -6.82 -2.43 -15.27
CA LEU A 68 -5.59 -1.83 -15.80
C LEU A 68 -5.54 -1.79 -17.34
N ALA A 69 -6.12 -2.80 -17.99
CA ALA A 69 -6.06 -3.00 -19.43
C ALA A 69 -7.41 -3.55 -19.96
N PRO A 70 -8.50 -2.78 -19.86
CA PRO A 70 -9.83 -3.23 -20.24
C PRO A 70 -9.94 -3.61 -21.73
N ASP A 71 -9.14 -2.98 -22.59
CA ASP A 71 -9.04 -3.27 -24.02
C ASP A 71 -8.54 -4.69 -24.33
N LEU A 72 -7.83 -5.34 -23.41
CA LEU A 72 -7.38 -6.74 -23.59
C LEU A 72 -8.50 -7.75 -23.32
N VAL A 73 -9.53 -7.34 -22.59
CA VAL A 73 -10.58 -8.22 -22.03
C VAL A 73 -11.80 -8.28 -22.96
N GLY A 74 -12.03 -7.24 -23.77
CA GLY A 74 -13.21 -7.09 -24.63
C GLY A 74 -14.48 -6.83 -23.82
N ASP A 75 -15.64 -7.25 -24.32
CA ASP A 75 -16.95 -6.99 -23.69
C ASP A 75 -17.28 -7.92 -22.50
N ASN A 76 -16.35 -8.79 -22.09
CA ASN A 76 -16.59 -9.77 -21.03
C ASN A 76 -15.83 -9.39 -19.75
N ASP A 77 -16.55 -8.88 -18.74
CA ASP A 77 -15.99 -8.47 -17.45
C ASP A 77 -15.28 -9.60 -16.67
N GLU A 78 -15.44 -10.88 -17.06
CA GLU A 78 -14.76 -12.03 -16.46
C GLU A 78 -13.72 -12.69 -17.38
N ALA A 79 -13.32 -12.03 -18.48
CA ALA A 79 -12.40 -12.68 -19.42
C ALA A 79 -11.04 -12.96 -18.77
N LEU A 80 -10.58 -14.20 -18.98
CA LEU A 80 -9.25 -14.67 -18.66
C LEU A 80 -8.59 -15.16 -19.96
N PRO A 81 -7.26 -15.08 -20.08
CA PRO A 81 -6.57 -15.59 -21.25
C PRO A 81 -6.84 -17.09 -21.38
N LYS A 82 -7.39 -17.48 -22.54
CA LYS A 82 -7.77 -18.88 -22.82
C LYS A 82 -6.58 -19.71 -23.26
N THR A 83 -5.53 -19.05 -23.76
CA THR A 83 -4.32 -19.71 -24.27
C THR A 83 -3.06 -19.12 -23.65
N ARG A 84 -1.98 -19.92 -23.62
CA ARG A 84 -0.66 -19.45 -23.17
C ARG A 84 -0.10 -18.28 -23.98
N SER A 85 -0.44 -18.22 -25.28
CA SER A 85 0.03 -17.13 -26.15
C SER A 85 -0.65 -15.81 -25.78
N GLU A 86 -1.96 -15.87 -25.53
CA GLU A 86 -2.76 -14.76 -25.03
C GLU A 86 -2.30 -14.30 -23.64
N GLU A 87 -2.06 -15.23 -22.71
CA GLU A 87 -1.50 -14.92 -21.38
C GLU A 87 -0.16 -14.18 -21.46
N LYS A 88 0.74 -14.64 -22.34
CA LYS A 88 2.03 -14.00 -22.58
C LYS A 88 1.87 -12.61 -23.18
N HIS A 89 0.92 -12.45 -24.11
CA HIS A 89 0.60 -11.15 -24.70
C HIS A 89 0.08 -10.18 -23.64
N TRP A 90 -0.90 -10.60 -22.84
CA TRP A 90 -1.46 -9.80 -21.73
C TRP A 90 -0.37 -9.39 -20.73
N THR A 91 0.46 -10.34 -20.31
CA THR A 91 1.57 -10.07 -19.39
C THR A 91 2.55 -9.05 -19.96
N SER A 92 2.92 -9.18 -21.23
CA SER A 92 3.81 -8.23 -21.92
C SER A 92 3.22 -6.83 -21.93
N GLU A 93 1.94 -6.71 -22.23
CA GLU A 93 1.26 -5.43 -22.36
C GLU A 93 1.06 -4.74 -21.01
N VAL A 94 0.63 -5.49 -19.99
CA VAL A 94 0.55 -5.00 -18.61
C VAL A 94 1.89 -4.51 -18.10
N ARG A 95 2.99 -5.23 -18.35
CA ARG A 95 4.33 -4.82 -17.90
C ARG A 95 4.77 -3.47 -18.47
N LYS A 96 4.33 -3.12 -19.69
CA LYS A 96 4.61 -1.81 -20.28
C LYS A 96 3.76 -0.70 -19.65
N ARG A 97 2.50 -1.00 -19.35
CA ARG A 97 1.53 -0.03 -18.81
C ARG A 97 1.71 0.23 -17.32
N LEU A 98 2.10 -0.80 -16.56
CA LEU A 98 2.14 -0.75 -15.10
C LEU A 98 3.00 0.41 -14.56
N PRO A 99 4.22 0.70 -15.05
CA PRO A 99 5.01 1.82 -14.54
C PRO A 99 4.31 3.18 -14.76
N VAL A 100 3.71 3.38 -15.94
CA VAL A 100 2.98 4.60 -16.28
C VAL A 100 1.76 4.75 -15.38
N TRP A 101 1.02 3.66 -15.16
CA TRP A 101 -0.13 3.65 -14.26
C TRP A 101 0.25 3.89 -12.80
N VAL A 102 1.36 3.32 -12.33
CA VAL A 102 1.88 3.56 -10.97
C VAL A 102 2.17 5.04 -10.77
N ALA A 103 2.91 5.66 -11.70
CA ALA A 103 3.23 7.08 -11.65
C ALA A 103 1.97 7.97 -11.75
N GLY A 104 1.00 7.60 -12.60
CA GLY A 104 -0.22 8.39 -12.82
C GLY A 104 -1.30 8.23 -11.75
N SER A 105 -1.38 7.08 -11.08
CA SER A 105 -2.52 6.72 -10.23
C SER A 105 -2.12 6.45 -8.78
N VAL A 106 -1.01 5.75 -8.55
CA VAL A 106 -0.59 5.32 -7.21
C VAL A 106 0.21 6.42 -6.52
N GLU A 107 1.23 6.97 -7.18
CA GLU A 107 2.08 8.01 -6.59
C GLU A 107 1.30 9.24 -6.12
N PRO A 108 0.29 9.77 -6.84
CA PRO A 108 -0.46 10.94 -6.38
C PRO A 108 -1.28 10.66 -5.11
N VAL A 109 -1.80 9.43 -4.95
CA VAL A 109 -2.50 9.02 -3.73
C VAL A 109 -1.53 9.00 -2.56
N MET A 110 -0.36 8.39 -2.74
CA MET A 110 0.68 8.31 -1.71
C MET A 110 1.20 9.69 -1.33
N ALA A 111 1.51 10.55 -2.31
CA ALA A 111 2.01 11.90 -2.10
C ALA A 111 0.99 12.78 -1.35
N ARG A 112 -0.29 12.74 -1.75
CA ARG A 112 -1.36 13.49 -1.09
C ARG A 112 -1.55 13.06 0.36
N CYS A 113 -1.54 11.76 0.63
CA CYS A 113 -1.68 11.23 1.98
C CYS A 113 -0.46 11.54 2.86
N ALA A 114 0.76 11.43 2.30
CA ALA A 114 1.98 11.82 2.99
C ALA A 114 1.97 13.30 3.37
N PHE A 115 1.62 14.19 2.43
CA PHE A 115 1.49 15.62 2.68
C PHE A 115 0.50 15.92 3.82
N ASN A 116 -0.66 15.28 3.82
CA ASN A 116 -1.66 15.43 4.87
C ASN A 116 -1.17 14.91 6.24
N LEU A 117 -0.43 13.80 6.25
CA LEU A 117 0.18 13.25 7.46
C LEU A 117 1.18 14.23 8.07
N PHE A 118 2.08 14.79 7.26
CA PHE A 118 3.04 15.79 7.70
C PHE A 118 2.34 17.06 8.22
N ARG A 119 1.32 17.55 7.51
CA ARG A 119 0.54 18.72 7.97
C ARG A 119 -0.12 18.49 9.32
N ARG A 120 -0.70 17.30 9.55
CA ARG A 120 -1.33 16.95 10.84
C ARG A 120 -0.32 16.88 11.98
N GLN A 121 0.88 16.36 11.75
CA GLN A 121 1.93 16.34 12.77
C GLN A 121 2.42 17.75 13.14
N SER A 122 2.56 18.63 12.15
CA SER A 122 2.94 20.03 12.39
C SER A 122 1.87 20.81 13.17
N ALA A 123 0.59 20.61 12.86
CA ALA A 123 -0.52 21.23 13.59
C ALA A 123 -0.62 20.71 15.05
N SER A 124 -0.42 19.41 15.27
CA SER A 124 -0.46 18.79 16.61
C SER A 124 0.69 19.24 17.51
N ARG A 125 1.88 19.52 16.93
CA ARG A 125 3.02 20.13 17.66
C ARG A 125 2.74 21.56 18.11
N THR A 126 2.04 22.35 17.29
CA THR A 126 1.70 23.74 17.60
C THR A 126 0.72 23.83 18.78
N ILE A 127 -0.27 22.93 18.85
CA ILE A 127 -1.26 22.86 19.93
C ILE A 127 -0.63 22.42 21.26
N ARG A 128 0.35 21.52 21.25
CA ARG A 128 1.06 21.13 22.48
C ARG A 128 1.91 22.27 23.05
N SER A 129 2.53 23.09 22.20
CA SER A 129 3.35 24.24 22.62
C SER A 129 2.54 25.30 23.39
N THR A 130 1.31 25.60 22.95
CA THR A 130 0.44 26.58 23.62
C THR A 130 -0.17 26.08 24.93
N SER A 131 -0.26 24.75 25.15
CA SER A 131 -0.77 24.18 26.41
C SER A 131 0.29 24.10 27.52
N THR A 132 1.59 24.07 27.17
CA THR A 132 2.70 24.01 28.15
C THR A 132 3.09 25.40 28.68
N MET A 133 2.54 26.47 28.10
CA MET A 133 2.87 27.86 28.46
C MET A 133 1.81 28.52 29.37
N LYS A 134 0.87 27.73 29.91
CA LYS A 134 -0.21 28.16 30.83
C LYS A 134 -0.17 27.49 32.21
N ARG A 135 1.01 27.07 32.68
CA ARG A 135 1.22 26.70 34.08
C ARG A 135 2.35 27.51 34.67
#